data_AF-A0A9D9SGU0-F1
#
_entry.id   AF-A0A9D9SGU0-F1
#
_cell.length_a   1.000
_cell.length_b   1.000
_cell.length_c   1.000
_cell.angle_alpha   90.00
_cell.angle_beta   90.00
_cell.angle_gamma   90.00
#
_symmetry.space_group_name_H-M   'P 1'
#
loop_
_entity.id
_entity.type
_entity.pdbx_description
1 polymer ?
#
loop_
_entity_poly.entity_id
_entity_poly.type
_entity_poly.pdbx_seq_one_letter_code
_entity_poly.pdbx_strand_id
1 'polypeptide(L)'
;REYVNGPANLPADYTNDAVRYTGTGSNISPDIAAVFDHKFYRRAVRLKNGSTVPGIYNASTPSNTRGFTAASENGVYVQGNYNSTGISSVGTPTASTLYLPQNTSLHIPASIAGDSITILSNNWSDSNSFVYPFSLGSRTSTETTQRFAMLGGDTITSLNSSPNQGGGDPKMNGGVHNFMRFLEQWGTRFNYAGSLINLYNSHNSNGTFKCCSKVYDPPERNWVFDASFLDVNRLPPGTPYFQNIQMTGFQRIN
;
A
#
# COMPACT_ATOMS: atom_id res chain seq x y z
N ARG A 1 11.25 -18.91 -11.74
CA ARG A 1 12.36 -19.81 -11.31
C ARG A 1 12.10 -20.10 -9.85
N GLU A 2 12.07 -21.37 -9.48
CA GLU A 2 12.04 -21.79 -8.08
C GLU A 2 13.33 -21.29 -7.41
N TYR A 3 13.19 -20.43 -6.41
CA TYR A 3 14.30 -19.96 -5.59
C TYR A 3 14.20 -20.70 -4.26
N VAL A 4 14.99 -21.77 -4.14
CA VAL A 4 15.22 -22.45 -2.87
C VAL A 4 16.05 -21.51 -2.02
N ASN A 5 15.47 -20.98 -0.94
CA ASN A 5 16.16 -20.17 0.04
C ASN A 5 17.13 -21.03 0.85
N GLY A 6 18.41 -21.01 0.50
CA GLY A 6 19.49 -21.36 1.42
C GLY A 6 19.74 -20.22 2.41
N PRO A 7 20.19 -20.50 3.65
CA PRO A 7 20.33 -19.46 4.65
C PRO A 7 21.52 -18.55 4.31
N ALA A 8 21.30 -17.24 4.52
CA ALA A 8 22.30 -16.23 4.81
C ALA A 8 23.02 -15.45 3.68
N ASN A 9 22.59 -15.48 2.42
CA ASN A 9 23.08 -14.47 1.45
C ASN A 9 21.98 -14.04 0.46
N LEU A 10 21.42 -12.85 0.66
CA LEU A 10 20.60 -12.18 -0.35
C LEU A 10 21.50 -11.78 -1.52
N PRO A 11 21.32 -12.32 -2.75
CA PRO A 11 22.08 -11.89 -3.90
C PRO A 11 21.63 -10.48 -4.26
N ALA A 12 22.46 -9.51 -3.92
CA ALA A 12 22.20 -8.10 -4.10
C ALA A 12 23.13 -7.54 -5.18
N ASP A 13 22.95 -7.97 -6.43
CA ASP A 13 23.59 -7.31 -7.57
C ASP A 13 22.76 -6.07 -7.94
N TYR A 14 23.08 -4.95 -7.30
CA TYR A 14 22.43 -3.66 -7.54
C TYR A 14 22.82 -3.00 -8.88
N THR A 15 23.78 -3.58 -9.60
CA THR A 15 24.30 -3.04 -10.86
C THR A 15 23.73 -3.73 -12.10
N ASN A 16 23.31 -5.00 -11.98
CA ASN A 16 22.79 -5.79 -13.10
C ASN A 16 21.41 -6.43 -12.82
N ASP A 17 20.57 -5.79 -12.01
CA ASP A 17 19.21 -6.27 -11.77
C ASP A 17 18.28 -6.02 -12.97
N ALA A 18 17.50 -7.06 -13.31
CA ALA A 18 16.54 -7.21 -14.40
C ALA A 18 16.92 -6.55 -15.75
N VAL A 19 17.28 -7.39 -16.72
CA VAL A 19 17.44 -7.02 -18.14
C VAL A 19 16.26 -6.13 -18.56
N ARG A 20 16.56 -4.90 -18.99
CA ARG A 20 15.60 -4.01 -19.67
C ARG A 20 14.92 -4.83 -20.76
N TYR A 21 13.59 -4.82 -20.85
CA TYR A 21 12.86 -5.46 -21.97
C TYR A 21 13.25 -4.89 -23.35
N THR A 22 14.02 -3.79 -23.35
CA THR A 22 14.76 -3.22 -24.48
C THR A 22 16.21 -3.73 -24.55
N GLY A 23 16.45 -5.03 -24.34
CA GLY A 23 17.70 -5.64 -24.78
C GLY A 23 17.96 -5.23 -26.24
N THR A 24 19.21 -4.93 -26.57
CA THR A 24 19.65 -4.46 -27.89
C THR A 24 19.01 -5.31 -29.00
N GLY A 25 17.93 -4.82 -29.63
CA GLY A 25 17.17 -5.54 -30.67
C GLY A 25 15.69 -5.87 -30.40
N SER A 26 15.10 -5.50 -29.25
CA SER A 26 13.65 -5.70 -28.98
C SER A 26 12.80 -4.54 -29.52
N ASN A 27 11.87 -4.84 -30.44
CA ASN A 27 10.97 -3.88 -31.12
C ASN A 27 9.57 -3.75 -30.49
N ILE A 28 9.36 -4.21 -29.26
CA ILE A 28 8.05 -4.20 -28.63
C ILE A 28 7.85 -2.90 -27.86
N SER A 29 6.80 -2.15 -28.20
CA SER A 29 6.48 -0.91 -27.51
C SER A 29 6.17 -1.14 -26.01
N PRO A 30 6.56 -0.23 -25.09
CA PRO A 30 6.41 -0.44 -23.65
C PRO A 30 4.97 -0.60 -23.15
N ASP A 31 4.00 0.01 -23.84
CA ASP A 31 2.55 -0.13 -23.62
C ASP A 31 2.06 -1.54 -23.96
N ILE A 32 2.62 -2.15 -25.01
CA ILE A 32 2.39 -3.54 -25.39
C ILE A 32 3.02 -4.44 -24.34
N ALA A 33 4.29 -4.24 -23.96
CA ALA A 33 4.97 -5.04 -22.94
C ALA A 33 4.26 -5.05 -21.56
N ALA A 34 3.47 -4.04 -21.24
CA ALA A 34 2.72 -3.94 -20.00
C ALA A 34 1.58 -4.96 -19.85
N VAL A 35 1.12 -5.59 -20.95
CA VAL A 35 -0.09 -6.44 -20.97
C VAL A 35 0.14 -7.91 -21.36
N PHE A 36 1.38 -8.34 -21.65
CA PHE A 36 1.68 -9.76 -21.96
C PHE A 36 2.10 -10.52 -20.70
N ASP A 37 1.63 -11.77 -20.55
CA ASP A 37 2.09 -12.66 -19.49
C ASP A 37 3.51 -13.15 -19.80
N HIS A 38 4.40 -13.13 -18.81
CA HIS A 38 5.76 -13.57 -19.00
C HIS A 38 6.40 -14.11 -17.72
N LYS A 39 7.32 -15.05 -17.93
CA LYS A 39 7.92 -15.92 -16.91
C LYS A 39 8.66 -15.20 -15.77
N PHE A 40 8.91 -13.90 -15.89
CA PHE A 40 9.70 -13.11 -14.96
C PHE A 40 8.90 -12.11 -14.13
N TYR A 41 7.62 -11.86 -14.43
CA TYR A 41 6.85 -10.90 -13.64
C TYR A 41 6.08 -11.59 -12.52
N ARG A 42 6.31 -11.07 -11.31
CA ARG A 42 5.44 -11.33 -10.16
C ARG A 42 4.11 -10.65 -10.48
N ARG A 43 3.02 -11.41 -10.45
CA ARG A 43 1.67 -10.88 -10.69
C ARG A 43 1.34 -9.89 -9.57
N ALA A 44 0.59 -8.85 -9.89
CA ALA A 44 0.10 -7.87 -8.94
C ALA A 44 -1.28 -7.41 -9.37
N VAL A 45 -2.06 -6.92 -8.40
CA VAL A 45 -3.38 -6.34 -8.65
C VAL A 45 -3.25 -4.83 -8.65
N ARG A 46 -3.89 -4.15 -9.60
CA ARG A 46 -3.99 -2.68 -9.57
C ARG A 46 -5.44 -2.25 -9.42
N LEU A 47 -5.68 -1.43 -8.41
CA LEU A 47 -6.91 -0.69 -8.22
C LEU A 47 -6.73 0.70 -8.83
N LYS A 48 -7.59 1.06 -9.78
CA LYS A 48 -7.58 2.35 -10.47
C LYS A 48 -9.01 2.88 -10.57
N ASN A 49 -9.14 4.20 -10.73
CA ASN A 49 -10.44 4.89 -10.80
C ASN A 49 -11.33 4.59 -9.57
N GLY A 50 -10.70 4.50 -8.39
CA GLY A 50 -11.34 4.05 -7.17
C GLY A 50 -11.89 5.17 -6.29
N SER A 51 -12.05 6.41 -6.78
CA SER A 51 -12.53 7.55 -5.97
C SER A 51 -13.86 7.26 -5.29
N THR A 52 -14.66 6.37 -5.85
CA THR A 52 -15.83 5.75 -5.23
C THR A 52 -15.72 4.24 -5.36
N VAL A 53 -15.92 3.52 -4.26
CA VAL A 53 -15.89 2.05 -4.22
C VAL A 53 -17.31 1.49 -4.07
N PRO A 54 -17.56 0.23 -4.45
CA PRO A 54 -18.85 -0.41 -4.22
C PRO A 54 -19.20 -0.44 -2.73
N GLY A 55 -20.47 -0.30 -2.39
CA GLY A 55 -20.93 -0.41 -1.00
C GLY A 55 -22.16 0.44 -0.72
N ILE A 56 -22.62 0.39 0.53
CA ILE A 56 -23.75 1.17 1.02
C ILE A 56 -23.39 1.68 2.41
N TYR A 57 -23.42 3.00 2.61
CA TYR A 57 -23.46 3.56 3.97
C TYR A 57 -24.89 3.99 4.31
N ASN A 58 -25.44 3.47 5.40
CA ASN A 58 -26.78 3.81 5.88
C ASN A 58 -26.73 4.28 7.33
N ALA A 59 -26.80 5.59 7.54
CA ALA A 59 -26.78 6.19 8.87
C ALA A 59 -28.07 5.93 9.66
N SER A 60 -29.22 5.79 8.99
CA SER A 60 -30.52 5.55 9.64
C SER A 60 -30.69 4.11 10.12
N THR A 61 -30.04 3.16 9.45
CA THR A 61 -30.04 1.74 9.83
C THR A 61 -28.62 1.19 9.69
N PRO A 62 -27.75 1.41 10.70
CA PRO A 62 -26.32 1.08 10.62
C PRO A 62 -26.02 -0.37 10.22
N SER A 63 -26.86 -1.33 10.63
CA SER A 63 -26.74 -2.75 10.28
C SER A 63 -26.88 -3.06 8.77
N ASN A 64 -27.46 -2.13 8.00
CA ASN A 64 -27.55 -2.21 6.54
C ASN A 64 -26.28 -1.67 5.84
N THR A 65 -25.32 -1.13 6.58
CA THR A 65 -24.04 -0.69 6.02
C THR A 65 -23.28 -1.90 5.46
N ARG A 66 -22.77 -1.74 4.23
CA ARG A 66 -21.98 -2.72 3.50
C ARG A 66 -20.74 -2.02 2.98
N GLY A 67 -19.58 -2.51 3.40
CA GLY A 67 -18.29 -2.03 2.93
C GLY A 67 -17.75 -2.84 1.74
N PHE A 68 -16.53 -2.52 1.34
CA PHE A 68 -15.82 -3.21 0.28
C PHE A 68 -14.38 -3.54 0.67
N THR A 69 -13.95 -4.75 0.33
CA THR A 69 -12.60 -5.23 0.60
C THR A 69 -12.01 -5.80 -0.67
N ALA A 70 -10.86 -5.26 -1.09
CA ALA A 70 -10.05 -5.86 -2.13
C ALA A 70 -8.98 -6.74 -1.48
N ALA A 71 -9.00 -8.05 -1.75
CA ALA A 71 -8.04 -9.00 -1.19
C ALA A 71 -7.23 -9.67 -2.31
N SER A 72 -5.93 -9.83 -2.12
CA SER A 72 -5.01 -10.46 -3.07
C SER A 72 -3.85 -11.14 -2.34
N GLU A 73 -3.43 -12.31 -2.80
CA GLU A 73 -2.18 -12.95 -2.32
C GLU A 73 -0.92 -12.24 -2.85
N ASN A 74 -1.07 -11.41 -3.87
CA ASN A 74 -0.02 -10.63 -4.48
C ASN A 74 -0.03 -9.17 -4.01
N GLY A 75 1.04 -8.44 -4.31
CA GLY A 75 1.09 -7.00 -4.08
C GLY A 75 -0.05 -6.26 -4.78
N VAL A 76 -0.56 -5.22 -4.12
CA VAL A 76 -1.65 -4.38 -4.61
C VAL A 76 -1.13 -2.97 -4.86
N TYR A 77 -1.38 -2.46 -6.05
CA TYR A 77 -1.13 -1.07 -6.43
C TYR A 77 -2.43 -0.28 -6.34
N VAL A 78 -2.40 0.88 -5.69
CA VAL A 78 -3.56 1.79 -5.57
C VAL A 78 -3.23 3.08 -6.29
N GLN A 79 -3.87 3.29 -7.44
CA GLN A 79 -3.61 4.43 -8.31
C GLN A 79 -4.66 5.52 -8.15
N GLY A 80 -4.16 6.73 -7.88
CA GLY A 80 -4.95 7.94 -7.76
C GLY A 80 -5.79 7.98 -6.50
N ASN A 81 -6.81 8.85 -6.50
CA ASN A 81 -7.74 8.95 -5.38
C ASN A 81 -8.52 7.64 -5.21
N TYR A 82 -8.65 7.17 -3.96
CA TYR A 82 -9.29 5.91 -3.63
C TYR A 82 -10.22 6.05 -2.43
N ASN A 83 -11.50 5.69 -2.61
CA ASN A 83 -12.59 5.86 -1.65
C ASN A 83 -12.63 7.27 -1.02
N SER A 84 -12.17 8.25 -1.80
CA SER A 84 -12.09 9.64 -1.41
C SER A 84 -12.09 10.51 -2.65
N THR A 85 -12.68 11.69 -2.52
CA THR A 85 -12.65 12.74 -3.55
C THR A 85 -11.68 13.88 -3.20
N GLY A 86 -11.06 13.84 -2.02
CA GLY A 86 -10.17 14.88 -1.53
C GLY A 86 -10.34 15.17 -0.04
N ILE A 87 -9.77 16.30 0.39
CA ILE A 87 -9.90 16.85 1.74
C ILE A 87 -10.54 18.24 1.67
N SER A 88 -11.40 18.58 2.63
CA SER A 88 -12.07 19.89 2.66
C SER A 88 -11.16 21.02 3.14
N SER A 89 -10.15 20.70 3.94
CA SER A 89 -9.13 21.64 4.41
C SER A 89 -7.90 20.88 4.87
N VAL A 90 -6.73 21.49 4.69
CA VAL A 90 -5.44 20.93 5.13
C VAL A 90 -5.23 21.16 6.62
N GLY A 91 -4.74 20.14 7.32
CA GLY A 91 -4.22 20.20 8.69
C GLY A 91 -2.98 19.29 8.85
N THR A 92 -2.39 19.26 10.05
CA THR A 92 -1.11 18.57 10.34
C THR A 92 -1.20 17.62 11.57
N PRO A 93 -1.57 16.33 11.38
CA PRO A 93 -2.24 15.80 10.21
C PRO A 93 -3.69 16.29 10.11
N THR A 94 -4.25 16.22 8.91
CA THR A 94 -5.64 16.55 8.61
C THR A 94 -6.56 15.59 9.35
N ALA A 95 -7.51 16.12 10.11
CA ALA A 95 -8.47 15.29 10.85
C ALA A 95 -9.26 14.38 9.88
N SER A 96 -9.53 13.13 10.28
CA SER A 96 -10.24 12.17 9.43
C SER A 96 -11.66 12.61 9.05
N THR A 97 -12.26 13.53 9.81
CA THR A 97 -13.56 14.15 9.50
C THR A 97 -13.53 15.11 8.31
N LEU A 98 -12.35 15.55 7.89
CA LEU A 98 -12.15 16.46 6.76
C LEU A 98 -11.88 15.73 5.44
N TYR A 99 -11.78 14.40 5.47
CA TYR A 99 -11.66 13.58 4.27
C TYR A 99 -13.05 13.35 3.66
N LEU A 100 -13.16 13.61 2.37
CA LEU A 100 -14.41 13.52 1.62
C LEU A 100 -14.48 12.22 0.83
N PRO A 101 -15.67 11.62 0.67
CA PRO A 101 -16.94 12.04 1.25
C PRO A 101 -17.05 11.69 2.75
N GLN A 102 -17.58 12.60 3.57
CA GLN A 102 -17.75 12.37 5.01
C GLN A 102 -19.22 12.17 5.39
N ASN A 103 -19.54 10.97 5.89
CA ASN A 103 -20.86 10.59 6.44
C ASN A 103 -22.00 10.73 5.42
N THR A 104 -21.68 10.57 4.13
CA THR A 104 -22.65 10.48 3.04
C THR A 104 -22.78 9.03 2.60
N SER A 105 -23.76 8.72 1.74
CA SER A 105 -23.94 7.37 1.16
C SER A 105 -22.69 6.79 0.49
N LEU A 106 -21.72 7.64 0.13
CA LEU A 106 -20.43 7.27 -0.47
C LEU A 106 -19.28 7.16 0.53
N HIS A 107 -19.50 7.42 1.83
CA HIS A 107 -18.51 7.19 2.88
C HIS A 107 -18.47 5.69 3.24
N ILE A 108 -18.04 4.88 2.27
CA ILE A 108 -18.04 3.42 2.34
C ILE A 108 -16.87 2.92 3.20
N PRO A 109 -17.11 2.01 4.17
CA PRO A 109 -16.04 1.28 4.82
C PRO A 109 -15.24 0.46 3.80
N ALA A 110 -13.97 0.81 3.60
CA ALA A 110 -13.13 0.13 2.63
C ALA A 110 -11.86 -0.44 3.25
N SER A 111 -11.43 -1.62 2.80
CA SER A 111 -10.11 -2.15 3.10
C SER A 111 -9.41 -2.76 1.89
N ILE A 112 -8.10 -2.83 1.99
CA ILE A 112 -7.25 -3.52 1.03
C ILE A 112 -6.35 -4.46 1.81
N ALA A 113 -6.42 -5.74 1.48
CA ALA A 113 -5.58 -6.79 2.01
C ALA A 113 -4.69 -7.35 0.90
N GLY A 114 -3.38 -7.23 1.05
CA GLY A 114 -2.45 -7.72 0.03
C GLY A 114 -1.06 -7.97 0.57
N ASP A 115 -0.27 -8.79 -0.12
CA ASP A 115 1.12 -9.09 0.29
C ASP A 115 1.92 -7.83 0.62
N SER A 116 1.73 -6.78 -0.17
CA SER A 116 2.09 -5.41 0.16
C SER A 116 1.19 -4.42 -0.57
N ILE A 117 1.17 -3.17 -0.13
CA ILE A 117 0.41 -2.11 -0.78
C ILE A 117 1.35 -1.01 -1.25
N THR A 118 1.27 -0.69 -2.54
CA THR A 118 2.05 0.38 -3.18
C THR A 118 1.12 1.48 -3.68
N ILE A 119 1.43 2.71 -3.30
CA ILE A 119 0.68 3.91 -3.64
C ILE A 119 1.24 4.49 -4.93
N LEU A 120 0.34 4.77 -5.88
CA LEU A 120 0.62 5.45 -7.12
C LEU A 120 -0.26 6.70 -7.18
N SER A 121 0.33 7.84 -7.51
CA SER A 121 -0.33 9.13 -7.49
C SER A 121 -1.37 9.28 -8.61
N ASN A 122 -2.14 10.37 -8.58
CA ASN A 122 -3.05 10.74 -9.66
C ASN A 122 -2.32 10.93 -11.02
N ASN A 123 -1.01 11.20 -11.02
CA ASN A 123 -0.20 11.41 -12.23
C ASN A 123 0.65 10.19 -12.61
N TRP A 124 0.44 9.02 -11.99
CA TRP A 124 1.20 7.83 -12.33
C TRP A 124 1.05 7.46 -13.81
N SER A 125 2.19 7.20 -14.46
CA SER A 125 2.25 6.75 -15.85
C SER A 125 3.11 5.50 -15.97
N ASP A 126 2.50 4.41 -16.43
CA ASP A 126 3.18 3.14 -16.68
C ASP A 126 4.28 3.30 -17.73
N SER A 127 4.01 4.03 -18.81
CA SER A 127 4.97 4.25 -19.89
C SER A 127 6.23 4.90 -19.37
N ASN A 128 6.11 5.90 -18.49
CA ASN A 128 7.27 6.56 -17.89
C ASN A 128 8.05 5.58 -16.99
N SER A 129 7.35 4.72 -16.24
CA SER A 129 7.99 3.71 -15.41
C SER A 129 8.78 2.67 -16.21
N PHE A 130 8.30 2.29 -17.40
CA PHE A 130 8.96 1.30 -18.26
C PHE A 130 10.08 1.88 -19.12
N VAL A 131 9.92 3.09 -19.66
CA VAL A 131 10.96 3.75 -20.46
C VAL A 131 12.12 4.20 -19.55
N TYR A 132 11.79 4.71 -18.36
CA TYR A 132 12.75 5.27 -17.42
C TYR A 132 12.72 4.59 -16.05
N PRO A 133 12.99 3.27 -15.96
CA PRO A 133 12.86 2.50 -14.73
C PRO A 133 13.81 2.98 -13.61
N PHE A 134 14.94 3.58 -13.98
CA PHE A 134 15.96 4.08 -13.06
C PHE A 134 16.03 5.62 -12.98
N SER A 135 15.07 6.33 -13.59
CA SER A 135 14.97 7.80 -13.53
C SER A 135 13.78 8.18 -12.67
N LEU A 136 14.06 8.58 -11.42
CA LEU A 136 13.03 9.06 -10.52
C LEU A 136 12.33 10.32 -11.06
N GLY A 137 13.09 11.22 -11.71
CA GLY A 137 12.59 12.48 -12.28
C GLY A 137 11.54 12.34 -13.39
N SER A 138 11.33 11.14 -13.92
CA SER A 138 10.29 10.86 -14.93
C SER A 138 8.96 10.40 -14.32
N ARG A 139 8.91 10.22 -13.00
CA ARG A 139 7.75 9.71 -12.25
C ARG A 139 7.28 10.73 -11.21
N THR A 140 7.12 11.99 -11.60
CA THR A 140 6.70 13.08 -10.69
C THR A 140 5.26 12.89 -10.21
N SER A 141 5.07 12.82 -8.90
CA SER A 141 3.77 12.62 -8.29
C SER A 141 2.94 13.90 -8.25
N THR A 142 1.64 13.73 -8.05
CA THR A 142 0.71 14.81 -7.69
C THR A 142 -0.02 14.49 -6.39
N GLU A 143 -0.58 15.52 -5.74
CA GLU A 143 -1.38 15.33 -4.52
C GLU A 143 -2.48 14.28 -4.75
N THR A 144 -2.55 13.32 -3.83
CA THR A 144 -3.40 12.14 -3.92
C THR A 144 -4.02 11.86 -2.56
N THR A 145 -5.32 11.54 -2.55
CA THR A 145 -6.09 11.28 -1.34
C THR A 145 -6.71 9.90 -1.36
N GLN A 146 -6.35 9.09 -0.38
CA GLN A 146 -6.84 7.72 -0.26
C GLN A 146 -7.40 7.45 1.13
N ARG A 147 -8.52 6.72 1.18
CA ARG A 147 -9.19 6.34 2.43
C ARG A 147 -9.53 4.85 2.47
N PHE A 148 -8.75 4.05 3.20
CA PHE A 148 -9.05 2.62 3.39
C PHE A 148 -8.27 2.06 4.57
N ALA A 149 -8.71 0.93 5.14
CA ALA A 149 -7.90 0.13 6.05
C ALA A 149 -6.90 -0.73 5.26
N MET A 150 -5.62 -0.64 5.58
CA MET A 150 -4.55 -1.43 4.98
C MET A 150 -4.24 -2.63 5.87
N LEU A 151 -4.28 -3.83 5.28
CA LEU A 151 -3.66 -5.03 5.82
C LEU A 151 -2.58 -5.49 4.84
N GLY A 152 -1.32 -5.42 5.25
CA GLY A 152 -0.22 -5.76 4.38
C GLY A 152 1.01 -6.28 5.10
N GLY A 153 1.89 -6.90 4.34
CA GLY A 153 3.15 -7.42 4.84
C GLY A 153 4.30 -6.43 4.68
N ASP A 154 5.21 -6.46 5.64
CA ASP A 154 6.47 -5.73 5.53
C ASP A 154 7.64 -6.68 5.25
N THR A 155 8.73 -6.15 4.70
CA THR A 155 9.94 -6.96 4.47
C THR A 155 10.64 -7.29 5.79
N ILE A 156 11.43 -8.36 5.78
CA ILE A 156 12.19 -8.79 6.97
C ILE A 156 13.39 -7.85 7.13
N THR A 157 13.49 -7.21 8.29
CA THR A 157 14.70 -6.48 8.70
C THR A 157 15.68 -7.47 9.34
N SER A 158 16.97 -7.36 9.02
CA SER A 158 18.01 -8.09 9.74
C SER A 158 18.69 -7.18 10.77
N LEU A 159 19.18 -7.77 11.87
CA LEU A 159 19.85 -7.04 12.93
C LEU A 159 21.09 -6.31 12.38
N ASN A 160 21.16 -4.99 12.53
CA ASN A 160 22.36 -4.20 12.25
C ASN A 160 22.89 -3.64 13.57
N SER A 161 24.20 -3.72 13.79
CA SER A 161 24.90 -3.11 14.93
C SER A 161 24.88 -1.59 14.93
N SER A 162 24.56 -0.96 13.79
CA SER A 162 24.43 0.49 13.63
C SER A 162 23.21 0.84 12.79
N PRO A 163 21.99 0.79 13.37
CA PRO A 163 20.78 1.09 12.64
C PRO A 163 20.78 2.55 12.15
N ASN A 164 20.50 2.77 10.87
CA ASN A 164 20.31 4.10 10.28
C ASN A 164 18.85 4.31 9.83
N GLN A 165 18.50 5.50 9.34
CA GLN A 165 17.14 5.81 8.88
C GLN A 165 16.79 5.20 7.50
N GLY A 166 17.42 4.08 7.11
CA GLY A 166 17.14 3.34 5.88
C GLY A 166 17.76 3.92 4.60
N GLY A 167 18.60 4.95 4.68
CA GLY A 167 19.17 5.62 3.49
C GLY A 167 20.26 4.86 2.72
N GLY A 168 20.50 3.59 3.04
CA GLY A 168 21.59 2.80 2.43
C GLY A 168 21.88 1.45 3.08
N ASP A 169 21.10 1.06 4.10
CA ASP A 169 21.22 -0.27 4.67
C ASP A 169 20.33 -1.25 3.90
N PRO A 170 20.90 -2.23 3.16
CA PRO A 170 20.12 -3.19 2.42
C PRO A 170 19.31 -4.15 3.30
N LYS A 171 19.45 -4.01 4.62
CA LYS A 171 18.97 -4.91 5.65
C LYS A 171 17.76 -4.37 6.42
N MET A 172 17.21 -3.21 6.05
CA MET A 172 16.05 -2.60 6.70
C MET A 172 14.80 -2.64 5.82
N ASN A 173 13.63 -2.67 6.46
CA ASN A 173 12.32 -2.64 5.81
C ASN A 173 11.73 -1.23 5.62
N GLY A 174 12.38 -0.20 6.19
CA GLY A 174 11.94 1.20 6.14
C GLY A 174 10.87 1.56 7.17
N GLY A 175 10.43 0.64 8.03
CA GLY A 175 9.48 0.90 9.10
C GLY A 175 8.13 1.50 8.64
N VAL A 176 7.37 2.08 9.57
CA VAL A 176 5.99 2.52 9.31
C VAL A 176 5.88 3.57 8.20
N HIS A 177 6.91 4.39 8.03
CA HIS A 177 6.94 5.48 7.05
C HIS A 177 7.09 5.00 5.60
N ASN A 178 7.38 3.70 5.41
CA ASN A 178 7.44 2.98 4.15
C ASN A 178 6.53 1.73 4.14
N PHE A 179 5.70 1.55 5.17
CA PHE A 179 4.79 0.39 5.23
C PHE A 179 3.79 0.42 4.06
N MET A 180 3.24 1.61 3.78
CA MET A 180 2.76 1.95 2.44
C MET A 180 3.98 2.25 1.56
N ARG A 181 4.08 1.57 0.42
CA ARG A 181 5.22 1.69 -0.48
C ARG A 181 4.97 2.73 -1.55
N PHE A 182 6.04 3.26 -2.11
CA PHE A 182 6.01 4.32 -3.12
C PHE A 182 7.00 4.01 -4.25
N LEU A 183 6.72 4.52 -5.45
CA LEU A 183 7.56 4.33 -6.64
C LEU A 183 7.79 5.63 -7.45
N GLU A 184 7.38 6.76 -6.90
CA GLU A 184 7.34 8.05 -7.59
C GLU A 184 8.24 9.08 -6.93
N GLN A 185 8.48 10.15 -7.67
CA GLN A 185 9.09 11.33 -7.11
C GLN A 185 8.04 12.15 -6.34
N TRP A 186 7.99 12.01 -5.02
CA TRP A 186 7.12 12.79 -4.16
C TRP A 186 7.83 14.01 -3.56
N GLY A 187 7.39 15.19 -3.97
CA GLY A 187 7.57 16.45 -3.23
C GLY A 187 6.24 17.05 -2.78
N THR A 188 5.15 16.29 -2.95
CA THR A 188 3.77 16.71 -2.74
C THR A 188 3.13 15.94 -1.61
N ARG A 189 1.96 16.40 -1.16
CA ARG A 189 1.21 15.76 -0.10
C ARG A 189 0.59 14.43 -0.54
N PHE A 190 0.71 13.44 0.34
CA PHE A 190 -0.11 12.24 0.28
C PHE A 190 -1.05 12.21 1.49
N ASN A 191 -2.35 12.35 1.20
CA ASN A 191 -3.41 12.34 2.19
C ASN A 191 -3.91 10.91 2.37
N TYR A 192 -3.76 10.38 3.58
CA TYR A 192 -4.24 9.05 3.92
C TYR A 192 -5.08 9.07 5.18
N ALA A 193 -6.31 8.58 5.09
CA ALA A 193 -7.16 8.28 6.25
C ALA A 193 -7.45 6.79 6.30
N GLY A 194 -7.03 6.11 7.36
CA GLY A 194 -7.19 4.66 7.40
C GLY A 194 -6.64 4.01 8.64
N SER A 195 -6.48 2.70 8.60
CA SER A 195 -5.71 1.94 9.59
C SER A 195 -4.56 1.24 8.89
N LEU A 196 -3.46 1.02 9.62
CA LEU A 196 -2.30 0.28 9.12
C LEU A 196 -2.15 -0.97 9.97
N ILE A 197 -2.33 -2.14 9.36
CA ILE A 197 -2.30 -3.44 10.05
C ILE A 197 -1.20 -4.28 9.40
N ASN A 198 -0.20 -4.68 10.20
CA ASN A 198 0.87 -5.59 9.80
C ASN A 198 0.76 -6.89 10.60
N LEU A 199 0.47 -8.01 9.93
CA LEU A 199 0.33 -9.33 10.56
C LEU A 199 1.36 -10.35 10.05
N TYR A 200 2.12 -10.03 9.00
CA TYR A 200 3.02 -10.98 8.35
C TYR A 200 4.14 -10.28 7.61
N ASN A 201 5.14 -11.06 7.19
CA ASN A 201 6.15 -10.58 6.27
C ASN A 201 5.74 -10.81 4.82
N SER A 202 5.97 -9.80 3.98
CA SER A 202 5.70 -9.88 2.55
C SER A 202 6.59 -10.94 1.90
N HIS A 203 5.99 -11.83 1.12
CA HIS A 203 6.66 -12.92 0.41
C HIS A 203 6.97 -12.54 -1.05
N ASN A 204 6.02 -11.87 -1.72
CA ASN A 204 6.17 -11.49 -3.13
C ASN A 204 6.91 -10.17 -3.31
N SER A 205 6.65 -9.20 -2.45
CA SER A 205 7.26 -7.89 -2.51
C SER A 205 8.27 -7.73 -1.35
N ASN A 206 9.23 -8.64 -1.32
CA ASN A 206 10.26 -8.76 -0.28
C ASN A 206 11.58 -8.03 -0.61
N GLY A 207 11.54 -7.06 -1.53
CA GLY A 207 12.71 -6.30 -1.93
C GLY A 207 13.20 -5.38 -0.82
N THR A 208 14.52 -5.26 -0.70
CA THR A 208 15.19 -4.31 0.19
C THR A 208 14.64 -2.89 0.05
N PHE A 209 14.52 -2.19 1.18
CA PHE A 209 14.18 -0.77 1.21
C PHE A 209 15.20 0.07 0.41
N LYS A 210 14.70 0.91 -0.50
CA LYS A 210 15.52 1.78 -1.36
C LYS A 210 14.86 3.16 -1.48
N CYS A 211 15.59 4.18 -1.06
CA CYS A 211 15.31 5.61 -1.20
C CYS A 211 16.65 6.31 -1.54
N CYS A 212 16.76 7.54 -2.03
CA CYS A 212 15.77 8.54 -2.42
C CYS A 212 16.08 9.11 -3.82
N SER A 213 16.73 8.30 -4.67
CA SER A 213 17.31 8.75 -5.93
C SER A 213 16.89 7.92 -7.15
N LYS A 214 16.37 6.71 -6.92
CA LYS A 214 16.06 5.74 -8.00
C LYS A 214 14.67 5.12 -7.91
N VAL A 215 14.20 4.80 -6.70
CA VAL A 215 12.92 4.10 -6.50
C VAL A 215 11.81 5.10 -6.20
N TYR A 216 11.93 5.86 -5.12
CA TYR A 216 11.00 6.91 -4.71
C TYR A 216 11.73 7.95 -3.84
N ASP A 217 11.16 9.13 -3.63
CA ASP A 217 11.41 10.03 -2.48
C ASP A 217 10.09 10.24 -1.72
N PRO A 218 10.13 10.54 -0.41
CA PRO A 218 8.94 10.44 0.44
C PRO A 218 7.98 11.63 0.26
N PRO A 219 6.65 11.41 0.31
CA PRO A 219 5.67 12.50 0.29
C PRO A 219 5.68 13.33 1.57
N GLU A 220 5.06 14.51 1.50
CA GLU A 220 4.53 15.18 2.70
C GLU A 220 3.41 14.29 3.26
N ARG A 221 3.74 13.52 4.30
CA ARG A 221 2.83 12.52 4.90
C ARG A 221 1.75 13.22 5.71
N ASN A 222 0.53 13.15 5.21
CA ASN A 222 -0.65 13.61 5.92
C ASN A 222 -1.54 12.41 6.29
N TRP A 223 -1.09 11.63 7.26
CA TRP A 223 -1.70 10.34 7.62
C TRP A 223 -2.46 10.44 8.92
N VAL A 224 -3.69 9.93 8.93
CA VAL A 224 -4.58 9.97 10.09
C VAL A 224 -5.33 8.65 10.22
N PHE A 225 -5.64 8.27 11.46
CA PHE A 225 -6.55 7.16 11.71
C PHE A 225 -7.98 7.53 11.27
N ASP A 226 -8.64 6.66 10.51
CA ASP A 226 -10.05 6.87 10.15
C ASP A 226 -10.95 6.58 11.37
N ALA A 227 -11.48 7.65 11.96
CA ALA A 227 -12.30 7.55 13.16
C ALA A 227 -13.62 6.81 12.93
N SER A 228 -14.06 6.63 11.67
CA SER A 228 -15.25 5.82 11.38
C SER A 228 -15.06 4.34 11.73
N PHE A 229 -13.82 3.84 11.78
CA PHE A 229 -13.52 2.46 12.19
C PHE A 229 -13.71 2.20 13.69
N LEU A 230 -14.03 3.23 14.49
CA LEU A 230 -14.46 3.03 15.88
C LEU A 230 -15.91 2.54 15.98
N ASP A 231 -16.71 2.70 14.93
CA ASP A 231 -18.05 2.15 14.82
C ASP A 231 -17.99 0.74 14.21
N VAL A 232 -18.45 -0.25 14.96
CA VAL A 232 -18.48 -1.66 14.54
C VAL A 232 -19.28 -1.88 13.25
N ASN A 233 -20.30 -1.07 12.98
CA ASN A 233 -21.12 -1.15 11.77
C ASN A 233 -20.41 -0.54 10.54
N ARG A 234 -19.26 0.11 10.76
CA ARG A 234 -18.48 0.80 9.75
C ARG A 234 -17.09 0.18 9.60
N LEU A 235 -16.92 -1.06 10.06
CA LEU A 235 -15.75 -1.85 9.76
C LEU A 235 -15.85 -2.44 8.35
N PRO A 236 -14.77 -2.40 7.55
CA PRO A 236 -14.73 -3.09 6.27
C PRO A 236 -14.95 -4.61 6.42
N PRO A 237 -15.53 -5.29 5.42
CA PRO A 237 -15.67 -6.75 5.42
C PRO A 237 -14.31 -7.45 5.63
N GLY A 238 -14.27 -8.49 6.47
CA GLY A 238 -13.02 -9.22 6.74
C GLY A 238 -12.03 -8.48 7.66
N THR A 239 -12.47 -7.45 8.39
CA THR A 239 -11.65 -6.82 9.44
C THR A 239 -11.25 -7.87 10.49
N PRO A 240 -9.95 -8.01 10.85
CA PRO A 240 -9.52 -8.91 11.93
C PRO A 240 -10.11 -8.49 13.28
N TYR A 241 -10.60 -9.46 14.06
CA TYR A 241 -11.07 -9.24 15.43
C TYR A 241 -10.14 -9.94 16.41
N PHE A 242 -9.77 -9.24 17.49
CA PHE A 242 -9.14 -9.87 18.65
C PHE A 242 -10.22 -10.18 19.68
N GLN A 243 -10.26 -11.41 20.17
CA GLN A 243 -11.10 -11.81 21.29
C GLN A 243 -10.20 -12.04 22.51
N ASN A 244 -10.48 -11.33 23.61
CA ASN A 244 -9.87 -11.62 24.90
C ASN A 244 -10.85 -12.49 25.71
N ILE A 245 -10.39 -13.66 26.14
CA ILE A 245 -11.14 -14.50 27.08
C ILE A 245 -10.56 -14.23 28.46
N GLN A 246 -11.31 -13.50 29.28
CA GLN A 246 -11.00 -13.33 30.69
C GLN A 246 -11.88 -14.28 31.50
N MET A 247 -11.26 -15.28 32.13
CA MET A 247 -11.97 -16.16 33.07
C MET A 247 -12.26 -15.36 34.35
N THR A 248 -13.53 -15.12 34.65
CA THR A 248 -13.95 -14.34 35.83
C THR A 248 -14.11 -15.18 37.10
N GLY A 249 -14.00 -16.51 37.00
CA GLY A 249 -14.01 -17.44 38.14
C GLY A 249 -14.38 -18.87 37.73
N PHE A 250 -14.25 -19.81 38.67
CA PHE A 250 -14.80 -21.16 38.54
C PHE A 250 -15.75 -21.43 39.72
N GLN A 251 -16.85 -22.13 39.47
CA GLN A 251 -17.75 -22.63 40.51
C GLN A 251 -17.77 -24.15 40.42
N ARG A 252 -17.41 -24.83 41.52
CA ARG A 252 -17.60 -26.27 41.66
C ARG A 252 -19.02 -26.53 42.11
N ILE A 253 -19.77 -27.30 41.34
CA ILE A 253 -21.09 -27.80 41.73
C ILE A 253 -20.87 -29.21 42.30
N ASN A 254 -21.29 -29.43 43.55
CA ASN A 254 -21.30 -30.75 44.19
C ASN A 254 -22.68 -31.39 44.03
#